data_AF-A0A7Y9MUX7-F1
#
_entry.id   AF-A0A7Y9MUX7-F1
#
_cell.length_a   1.000
_cell.length_b   1.000
_cell.length_c   1.000
_cell.angle_alpha   90.00
_cell.angle_beta   90.00
_cell.angle_gamma   90.00
#
_symmetry.space_group_name_H-M   'P 1'
#
loop_
_entity.id
_entity.type
_entity.pdbx_description
1 polymer ?
#
loop_
_entity_poly.entity_id
_entity_poly.type
_entity_poly.pdbx_seq_one_letter_code
_entity_poly.pdbx_strand_id
1 'polypeptide(L)'
;MKEKFSRSALAMAATGLAIMCALIYYRPQSKNIVQQVAAQRQNPPESSAASVSRSQERTQLPPEDTPFRLIADSLRIRALKGDADAACRLALEYQKCELTRQQVNHADDVLSQNHSGSEEVPDIALPLDQSKFYSNVAHCEGAEEVGAGEISRMWRRSAENGNLAAMVNYAAGNAFSVASTLDSAEELIAYRKIAPQISQAAINRGSGMALLSLAAAYQPENQIGFRSYLAQAVKADVQESLTLYKMAKIAAVDGDGQVIRFVDEQIERLDKRASPLQRTESDREARERANAIGRIQLPSSQAIAWLRTGSAPGIQVKDCAN
;
A
#
# COMPACT_ATOMS: atom_id res chain seq x y z
N MET A 1 -6.09 66.46 -45.18
CA MET A 1 -7.12 67.52 -45.29
C MET A 1 -8.45 66.90 -44.88
N LYS A 2 -9.03 67.38 -43.76
CA LYS A 2 -10.43 67.27 -43.32
C LYS A 2 -11.01 65.87 -43.07
N GLU A 3 -11.05 65.42 -41.81
CA GLU A 3 -12.13 65.64 -40.82
C GLU A 3 -13.42 64.84 -41.11
N LYS A 4 -13.71 63.86 -40.24
CA LYS A 4 -14.93 63.83 -39.42
C LYS A 4 -14.91 62.65 -38.44
N PHE A 5 -14.33 62.90 -37.27
CA PHE A 5 -14.69 62.23 -36.02
C PHE A 5 -15.91 62.95 -35.46
N SER A 6 -17.00 62.24 -35.14
CA SER A 6 -17.86 62.50 -33.97
C SER A 6 -19.14 61.65 -34.03
N ARG A 7 -19.62 61.30 -32.81
CA ARG A 7 -20.95 60.78 -32.42
C ARG A 7 -21.08 59.27 -32.33
N SER A 8 -20.69 58.72 -31.18
CA SER A 8 -21.45 57.70 -30.44
C SER A 8 -20.81 57.47 -29.05
N ALA A 9 -20.69 58.54 -28.26
CA ALA A 9 -20.55 58.48 -26.81
C ALA A 9 -21.84 59.08 -26.26
N LEU A 10 -22.49 58.38 -25.31
CA LEU A 10 -23.85 58.58 -24.77
C LEU A 10 -24.95 57.71 -25.42
N ALA A 11 -24.87 56.40 -25.20
CA ALA A 11 -26.06 55.58 -25.00
C ALA A 11 -25.70 54.36 -24.15
N MET A 12 -26.29 54.32 -22.95
CA MET A 12 -26.58 53.11 -22.17
C MET A 12 -25.47 52.52 -21.29
N ALA A 13 -24.95 53.38 -20.40
CA ALA A 13 -24.49 53.01 -19.07
C ALA A 13 -25.69 52.65 -18.12
N ALA A 14 -26.59 51.75 -18.55
CA ALA A 14 -27.83 51.46 -17.83
C ALA A 14 -28.23 49.96 -17.80
N THR A 15 -27.32 49.04 -18.13
CA THR A 15 -27.55 47.59 -18.08
C THR A 15 -26.48 46.81 -17.28
N GLY A 16 -25.69 47.53 -16.46
CA GLY A 16 -24.64 46.93 -15.61
C GLY A 16 -24.97 46.84 -14.12
N LEU A 17 -26.09 47.41 -13.65
CA LEU A 17 -26.39 47.56 -12.22
C LEU A 17 -27.57 46.71 -11.70
N ALA A 18 -28.28 45.99 -12.58
CA ALA A 18 -29.38 45.12 -12.18
C ALA A 18 -28.99 43.65 -11.92
N ILE A 19 -27.80 43.21 -12.36
CA ILE A 19 -27.33 41.82 -12.18
C ILE A 19 -26.51 41.63 -10.89
N MET A 20 -25.98 42.72 -10.32
CA MET A 20 -25.23 42.69 -9.05
C MET A 20 -26.12 42.71 -7.78
N CYS A 21 -27.42 43.00 -7.89
CA CYS A 21 -28.34 42.99 -6.74
C CYS A 21 -29.07 41.64 -6.54
N ALA A 22 -29.04 40.73 -7.51
CA ALA A 22 -29.70 39.42 -7.40
C ALA A 22 -28.82 38.32 -6.75
N LEU A 23 -27.52 38.56 -6.59
CA LEU A 23 -26.58 37.59 -6.01
C LEU A 23 -26.31 37.77 -4.50
N ILE A 24 -26.98 38.73 -3.84
CA ILE A 24 -26.85 38.96 -2.39
C ILE A 24 -28.03 38.35 -1.60
N TYR A 25 -29.11 37.92 -2.25
CA TYR A 25 -30.36 37.54 -1.55
C TYR A 25 -30.70 36.04 -1.51
N TYR A 26 -29.79 35.16 -1.94
CA TYR A 26 -29.99 33.71 -1.78
C TYR A 26 -28.76 33.09 -1.10
N ARG A 27 -28.80 33.03 0.23
CA ARG A 27 -27.97 32.12 1.02
C ARG A 27 -28.87 31.22 1.88
N PRO A 28 -28.59 29.91 1.95
CA PRO A 28 -29.54 28.91 2.40
C PRO A 28 -29.57 28.81 3.93
N GLN A 29 -30.79 28.70 4.45
CA GLN A 29 -31.12 28.52 5.86
C GLN A 29 -31.07 27.03 6.22
N SER A 30 -29.90 26.49 6.55
CA SER A 30 -29.76 25.12 7.11
C SER A 30 -28.77 25.01 8.28
N LYS A 31 -28.45 26.12 8.93
CA LYS A 31 -27.74 26.14 10.21
C LYS A 31 -28.76 26.16 11.35
N ASN A 32 -29.35 25.03 11.74
CA ASN A 32 -30.11 24.97 13.01
C ASN A 32 -30.34 23.57 13.64
N ILE A 33 -29.74 22.48 13.15
CA ILE A 33 -29.91 21.16 13.79
C ILE A 33 -28.64 20.68 14.52
N VAL A 34 -27.44 21.07 14.06
CA VAL A 34 -26.17 20.63 14.67
C VAL A 34 -25.86 21.37 15.99
N GLN A 35 -26.44 22.56 16.20
CA GLN A 35 -26.12 23.41 17.36
C GLN A 35 -26.96 23.10 18.61
N GLN A 36 -28.04 22.32 18.49
CA GLN A 36 -28.89 21.93 19.62
C GLN A 36 -28.55 20.55 20.21
N VAL A 37 -27.68 19.76 19.56
CA VAL A 37 -27.17 18.50 20.13
C VAL A 37 -25.93 18.72 21.01
N ALA A 38 -25.28 19.89 20.91
CA ALA A 38 -24.04 20.21 21.62
C ALA A 38 -24.23 20.80 23.04
N ALA A 39 -25.47 20.95 23.53
CA ALA A 39 -25.76 21.65 24.79
C ALA A 39 -26.09 20.75 26.00
N GLN A 40 -25.89 19.43 25.90
CA GLN A 40 -26.01 18.53 27.05
C GLN A 40 -24.77 17.67 27.21
N ARG A 41 -23.80 18.18 27.99
CA ARG A 41 -23.05 17.47 29.04
C ARG A 41 -21.88 18.36 29.48
N GLN A 42 -22.12 19.18 30.49
CA GLN A 42 -21.06 19.72 31.34
C GLN A 42 -21.44 19.43 32.79
N ASN A 43 -20.64 18.60 33.44
CA ASN A 43 -20.00 18.91 34.72
C ASN A 43 -18.74 18.01 34.89
N PRO A 44 -17.61 18.55 35.40
CA PRO A 44 -16.33 17.86 35.55
C PRO A 44 -16.23 17.16 36.94
N PRO A 45 -15.33 16.19 37.17
CA PRO A 45 -13.93 16.50 37.51
C PRO A 45 -12.86 15.51 36.97
N GLU A 46 -11.61 15.83 37.27
CA GLU A 46 -10.39 15.00 37.26
C GLU A 46 -9.60 14.83 35.95
N SER A 47 -8.77 15.87 35.76
CA SER A 47 -7.59 15.94 34.92
C SER A 47 -6.52 14.92 35.35
N SER A 48 -6.72 13.66 35.00
CA SER A 48 -5.63 12.66 34.92
C SER A 48 -5.94 11.53 33.93
N ALA A 49 -7.22 11.25 33.64
CA ALA A 49 -7.62 10.25 32.65
C ALA A 49 -7.55 10.76 31.20
N ALA A 50 -7.68 12.08 30.99
CA ALA A 50 -7.72 12.68 29.66
C ALA A 50 -6.37 12.65 28.93
N SER A 51 -5.24 12.64 29.64
CA SER A 51 -3.90 12.53 29.03
C SER A 51 -3.62 11.11 28.54
N VAL A 52 -4.03 10.09 29.30
CA VAL A 52 -3.89 8.67 28.95
C VAL A 52 -4.79 8.32 27.75
N SER A 53 -6.06 8.74 27.77
CA SER A 53 -7.01 8.49 26.67
C SER A 53 -6.59 9.18 25.37
N ARG A 54 -6.09 10.42 25.43
CA ARG A 54 -5.61 11.16 24.25
C ARG A 54 -4.25 10.65 23.73
N SER A 55 -3.45 9.96 24.54
CA SER A 55 -2.25 9.25 24.09
C SER A 55 -2.56 7.88 23.47
N GLN A 56 -3.58 7.16 23.96
CA GLN A 56 -4.04 5.90 23.39
C GLN A 56 -4.71 6.11 22.03
N GLU A 57 -5.53 7.15 21.89
CA GLU A 57 -6.19 7.54 20.62
C GLU A 57 -5.18 7.97 19.54
N ARG A 58 -4.00 8.48 19.93
CA ARG A 58 -2.90 8.78 19.00
C ARG A 58 -2.11 7.55 18.57
N THR A 59 -2.21 6.44 19.30
CA THR A 59 -1.45 5.22 19.03
C THR A 59 -2.26 4.28 18.15
N GLN A 60 -3.56 4.14 18.42
CA GLN A 60 -4.43 3.27 17.63
C GLN A 60 -4.68 3.82 16.22
N LEU A 61 -4.71 2.94 15.22
CA LEU A 61 -5.14 3.30 13.88
C LEU A 61 -6.65 3.60 13.87
N PRO A 62 -7.11 4.59 13.08
CA PRO A 62 -8.54 4.79 12.86
C PRO A 62 -9.22 3.51 12.31
N PRO A 63 -10.52 3.30 12.61
CA PRO A 63 -11.28 2.17 12.07
C PRO A 63 -11.20 2.09 10.54
N GLU A 64 -11.27 0.87 10.00
CA GLU A 64 -11.00 0.62 8.59
C GLU A 64 -11.98 1.33 7.65
N ASP A 65 -13.24 1.42 8.06
CA ASP A 65 -14.38 2.03 7.39
C ASP A 65 -14.43 3.56 7.51
N THR A 66 -13.48 4.17 8.23
CA THR A 66 -13.43 5.63 8.33
C THR A 66 -13.09 6.22 6.96
N PRO A 67 -13.93 7.13 6.41
CA PRO A 67 -13.69 7.74 5.10
C PRO A 67 -12.30 8.36 5.01
N PHE A 68 -11.56 8.05 3.94
CA PHE A 68 -10.13 8.32 3.89
C PHE A 68 -9.80 9.82 4.04
N ARG A 69 -10.61 10.70 3.44
CA ARG A 69 -10.45 12.16 3.55
C ARG A 69 -10.43 12.70 4.99
N LEU A 70 -11.06 12.00 5.93
CA LEU A 70 -11.12 12.45 7.34
C LEU A 70 -9.85 12.11 8.12
N ILE A 71 -9.07 11.14 7.64
CA ILE A 71 -7.91 10.61 8.36
C ILE A 71 -6.58 10.80 7.63
N ALA A 72 -6.59 11.13 6.33
CA ALA A 72 -5.39 11.23 5.49
C ALA A 72 -4.30 12.14 6.09
N ASP A 73 -4.65 13.38 6.49
CA ASP A 73 -3.69 14.32 7.06
C ASP A 73 -3.12 13.84 8.39
N SER A 74 -3.97 13.25 9.24
CA SER A 74 -3.53 12.71 10.54
C SER A 74 -2.56 11.55 10.37
N LEU A 75 -2.83 10.65 9.41
CA LEU A 75 -1.97 9.52 9.08
C LEU A 75 -0.65 10.00 8.48
N ARG A 76 -0.69 11.00 7.58
CA ARG A 76 0.52 11.59 6.99
C ARG A 76 1.42 12.23 8.04
N ILE A 77 0.85 13.03 8.95
CA ILE A 77 1.61 13.65 10.04
C ILE A 77 2.25 12.59 10.94
N ARG A 78 1.52 11.52 11.28
CA ARG A 78 2.05 10.40 12.08
C ARG A 78 3.16 9.66 11.33
N ALA A 79 2.93 9.29 10.08
CA ALA A 79 3.91 8.61 9.22
C ALA A 79 5.22 9.41 9.12
N LEU A 80 5.13 10.72 8.88
CA LEU A 80 6.29 11.62 8.82
C LEU A 80 7.06 11.73 10.14
N LYS A 81 6.39 11.45 11.27
CA LYS A 81 7.01 11.38 12.61
C LYS A 81 7.60 10.01 12.96
N GLY A 82 7.57 9.05 12.03
CA GLY A 82 8.13 7.72 12.23
C GLY A 82 7.13 6.65 12.67
N ASP A 83 5.82 6.96 12.68
CA ASP A 83 4.79 5.97 12.99
C ASP A 83 4.63 4.97 11.82
N ALA A 84 5.12 3.75 12.03
CA ALA A 84 5.15 2.71 11.02
C ALA A 84 3.75 2.24 10.61
N ASP A 85 2.83 2.16 11.57
CA ASP A 85 1.46 1.67 11.38
C ASP A 85 0.64 2.71 10.61
N ALA A 86 0.81 4.00 10.95
CA ALA A 86 0.18 5.08 10.20
C ALA A 86 0.69 5.15 8.76
N ALA A 87 2.01 4.95 8.54
CA ALA A 87 2.58 4.86 7.20
C ALA A 87 2.04 3.66 6.40
N CYS A 88 1.86 2.49 7.06
CA CYS A 88 1.30 1.29 6.45
C CYS A 88 -0.14 1.55 5.99
N ARG A 89 -0.99 2.05 6.90
CA ARG A 89 -2.38 2.39 6.61
C ARG A 89 -2.48 3.44 5.50
N LEU A 90 -1.64 4.49 5.55
CA LEU A 90 -1.65 5.53 4.53
C LEU A 90 -1.29 4.99 3.14
N ALA A 91 -0.28 4.11 3.06
CA ALA A 91 0.11 3.48 1.80
C ALA A 91 -1.02 2.62 1.21
N LEU A 92 -1.68 1.82 2.05
CA LEU A 92 -2.86 1.02 1.64
C LEU A 92 -3.98 1.89 1.10
N GLU A 93 -4.29 3.00 1.78
CA GLU A 93 -5.37 3.88 1.34
C GLU A 93 -5.04 4.60 0.04
N TYR A 94 -3.81 5.09 -0.12
CA TYR A 94 -3.40 5.67 -1.40
C TYR A 94 -3.50 4.67 -2.55
N GLN A 95 -3.02 3.44 -2.35
CA GLN A 95 -3.07 2.39 -3.37
C GLN A 95 -4.52 1.97 -3.69
N LYS A 96 -5.38 1.86 -2.68
CA LYS A 96 -6.82 1.60 -2.87
C LYS A 96 -7.47 2.69 -3.71
N CYS A 97 -7.23 3.95 -3.37
CA CYS A 97 -7.84 5.07 -4.07
C CYS A 97 -7.25 5.31 -5.46
N GLU A 98 -5.97 5.02 -5.67
CA GLU A 98 -5.36 5.02 -7.01
C GLU A 98 -6.00 3.96 -7.93
N LEU A 99 -6.11 2.72 -7.47
CA LEU A 99 -6.77 1.66 -8.24
C LEU A 99 -8.24 1.99 -8.53
N THR A 100 -8.94 2.56 -7.54
CA THR A 100 -10.35 2.95 -7.70
C THR A 100 -10.50 4.05 -8.74
N ARG A 101 -9.63 5.06 -8.74
CA ARG A 101 -9.63 6.11 -9.78
C ARG A 101 -9.33 5.54 -11.17
N GLN A 102 -8.37 4.61 -11.29
CA GLN A 102 -8.10 3.95 -12.57
C GLN A 102 -9.33 3.20 -13.11
N GLN A 103 -10.09 2.56 -12.23
CA GLN A 103 -11.34 1.87 -12.58
C GLN A 103 -12.44 2.86 -13.00
N VAL A 104 -12.59 3.98 -12.30
CA VAL A 104 -13.54 5.05 -12.68
C VAL A 104 -13.17 5.62 -14.05
N ASN A 105 -11.90 6.01 -14.25
CA ASN A 105 -11.44 6.55 -15.53
C ASN A 105 -11.64 5.56 -16.68
N HIS A 106 -11.41 4.26 -16.43
CA HIS A 106 -11.69 3.23 -17.43
C HIS A 106 -13.18 3.16 -17.79
N ALA A 107 -14.07 3.21 -16.79
CA ALA A 107 -15.51 3.22 -17.02
C ALA A 107 -15.96 4.46 -17.81
N ASP A 108 -15.42 5.63 -17.47
CA ASP A 108 -15.69 6.89 -18.18
C ASP A 108 -15.19 6.85 -19.64
N ASP A 109 -14.00 6.28 -19.87
CA ASP A 109 -13.46 6.10 -21.22
C ASP A 109 -14.37 5.20 -22.07
N VAL A 110 -14.86 4.09 -21.51
CA VAL A 110 -15.77 3.17 -22.21
C VAL A 110 -17.11 3.85 -22.51
N LEU A 111 -17.65 4.63 -21.57
CA LEU A 111 -18.86 5.43 -21.78
C LEU A 111 -18.67 6.46 -22.90
N SER A 112 -17.56 7.18 -22.90
CA SER A 112 -17.29 8.23 -23.90
C SER A 112 -17.16 7.68 -25.33
N GLN A 113 -16.73 6.43 -25.47
CA GLN A 113 -16.59 5.74 -26.75
C GLN A 113 -17.90 5.07 -27.21
N ASN A 114 -18.86 4.86 -26.30
CA ASN A 114 -20.16 4.32 -26.64
C ASN A 114 -21.09 5.42 -27.18
N HIS A 115 -21.18 5.51 -28.50
CA HIS A 115 -22.06 6.43 -29.22
C HIS A 115 -23.57 6.08 -29.12
N SER A 116 -23.97 5.11 -28.29
CA SER A 116 -25.35 4.66 -28.16
C SER A 116 -26.30 5.65 -27.49
N GLY A 117 -25.78 6.75 -26.91
CA GLY A 117 -26.60 7.74 -26.20
C GLY A 117 -27.22 7.23 -24.91
N SER A 118 -26.80 6.05 -24.43
CA SER A 118 -27.18 5.50 -23.13
C SER A 118 -26.23 6.01 -22.05
N GLU A 119 -26.77 6.58 -20.97
CA GLU A 119 -26.00 6.97 -19.78
C GLU A 119 -25.63 5.77 -18.88
N GLU A 120 -26.07 4.56 -19.26
CA GLU A 120 -25.80 3.34 -18.51
C GLU A 120 -24.39 2.83 -18.77
N VAL A 121 -23.59 2.67 -17.70
CA VAL A 121 -22.25 2.06 -17.76
C VAL A 121 -22.44 0.58 -18.15
N PRO A 122 -21.89 0.13 -19.29
CA PRO A 122 -21.96 -1.28 -19.64
C PRO A 122 -21.32 -2.13 -18.55
N ASP A 123 -21.91 -3.29 -18.23
CA ASP A 123 -21.36 -4.21 -17.22
C ASP A 123 -19.89 -4.58 -17.49
N ILE A 124 -19.46 -4.60 -18.76
CA ILE A 124 -18.07 -4.88 -19.15
C ILE A 124 -17.07 -3.80 -18.70
N ALA A 125 -17.54 -2.59 -18.41
CA ALA A 125 -16.73 -1.47 -17.96
C ALA A 125 -16.55 -1.44 -16.44
N LEU A 126 -17.36 -2.22 -15.70
CA LEU A 126 -17.30 -2.30 -14.24
C LEU A 126 -16.42 -3.47 -13.78
N PRO A 127 -15.75 -3.34 -12.62
CA PRO A 127 -15.07 -4.48 -12.00
C PRO A 127 -16.05 -5.62 -11.68
N LEU A 128 -15.52 -6.86 -11.63
CA LEU A 128 -16.31 -8.06 -11.30
C LEU A 128 -17.06 -7.95 -9.96
N ASP A 129 -16.49 -7.26 -8.97
CA ASP A 129 -17.12 -6.99 -7.68
C ASP A 129 -17.60 -5.53 -7.62
N GLN A 130 -18.80 -5.30 -8.17
CA GLN A 130 -19.41 -3.97 -8.24
C GLN A 130 -19.67 -3.38 -6.85
N SER A 131 -20.10 -4.20 -5.87
CA SER A 131 -20.38 -3.73 -4.51
C SER A 131 -19.11 -3.18 -3.86
N LYS A 132 -17.98 -3.88 -4.01
CA LYS A 132 -16.69 -3.41 -3.51
C LYS A 132 -16.21 -2.17 -4.25
N PHE A 133 -16.42 -2.11 -5.56
CA PHE A 133 -16.10 -0.93 -6.37
C PHE A 133 -16.83 0.32 -5.83
N TYR A 134 -18.16 0.29 -5.69
CA TYR A 134 -18.91 1.44 -5.18
C TYR A 134 -18.55 1.80 -3.73
N SER A 135 -18.28 0.80 -2.89
CA SER A 135 -17.79 1.05 -1.53
C SER A 135 -16.44 1.77 -1.54
N ASN A 136 -15.52 1.41 -2.44
CA ASN A 136 -14.24 2.07 -2.56
C ASN A 136 -14.37 3.50 -3.11
N VAL A 137 -15.28 3.72 -4.07
CA VAL A 137 -15.57 5.06 -4.60
C VAL A 137 -16.02 5.98 -3.47
N ALA A 138 -16.99 5.55 -2.65
CA ALA A 138 -17.46 6.31 -1.50
C ALA A 138 -16.37 6.55 -0.46
N HIS A 139 -15.52 5.55 -0.20
CA HIS A 139 -14.42 5.64 0.76
C HIS A 139 -13.34 6.64 0.33
N CYS A 140 -13.07 6.72 -0.97
CA CYS A 140 -12.03 7.56 -1.57
C CYS A 140 -12.50 8.95 -2.00
N GLU A 141 -13.78 9.26 -1.84
CA GLU A 141 -14.36 10.55 -2.22
C GLU A 141 -13.63 11.71 -1.51
N GLY A 142 -13.13 12.67 -2.30
CA GLY A 142 -12.43 13.86 -1.80
C GLY A 142 -11.06 13.59 -1.17
N ALA A 143 -10.51 12.38 -1.32
CA ALA A 143 -9.14 12.09 -0.93
C ALA A 143 -8.14 12.75 -1.88
N GLU A 144 -6.97 13.14 -1.34
CA GLU A 144 -5.88 13.66 -2.16
C GLU A 144 -5.38 12.60 -3.17
N GLU A 145 -5.12 13.07 -4.38
CA GLU A 145 -4.48 12.26 -5.41
C GLU A 145 -2.96 12.36 -5.28
N VAL A 146 -2.33 11.21 -5.14
CA VAL A 146 -0.87 11.09 -5.06
C VAL A 146 -0.36 10.19 -6.18
N GLY A 147 0.84 10.48 -6.68
CA GLY A 147 1.50 9.65 -7.68
C GLY A 147 2.08 8.36 -7.10
N ALA A 148 2.35 7.37 -7.96
CA ALA A 148 2.85 6.04 -7.58
C ALA A 148 4.16 6.08 -6.75
N GLY A 149 5.04 7.05 -7.01
CA GLY A 149 6.23 7.27 -6.20
C GLY A 149 5.93 7.59 -4.72
N GLU A 150 4.87 8.35 -4.43
CA GLU A 150 4.49 8.66 -3.04
C GLU A 150 3.91 7.44 -2.32
N ILE A 151 3.13 6.64 -3.04
CA ILE A 151 2.61 5.34 -2.53
C ILE A 151 3.79 4.44 -2.14
N SER A 152 4.76 4.30 -3.05
CA SER A 152 5.98 3.52 -2.83
C SER A 152 6.80 4.06 -1.64
N ARG A 153 6.89 5.38 -1.47
CA ARG A 153 7.57 6.00 -0.32
C ARG A 153 6.89 5.71 1.00
N MET A 154 5.56 5.72 1.06
CA MET A 154 4.85 5.41 2.30
C MET A 154 5.03 3.94 2.69
N TRP A 155 5.01 3.02 1.71
CA TRP A 155 5.37 1.63 1.93
C TRP A 155 6.80 1.48 2.46
N ARG A 156 7.78 2.11 1.82
CA ARG A 156 9.17 2.09 2.29
C ARG A 156 9.28 2.60 3.72
N ARG A 157 8.68 3.77 4.00
CA ARG A 157 8.75 4.41 5.32
C ARG A 157 8.17 3.52 6.41
N SER A 158 7.06 2.87 6.13
CA SER A 158 6.45 1.90 7.05
C SER A 158 7.38 0.71 7.32
N ALA A 159 7.97 0.15 6.26
CA ALA A 159 8.92 -0.96 6.36
C ALA A 159 10.20 -0.57 7.12
N GLU A 160 10.81 0.57 6.82
CA GLU A 160 12.02 1.08 7.50
C GLU A 160 11.77 1.36 8.98
N ASN A 161 10.56 1.79 9.35
CA ASN A 161 10.17 2.03 10.74
C ASN A 161 9.70 0.77 11.48
N GLY A 162 9.76 -0.41 10.86
CA GLY A 162 9.54 -1.66 11.58
C GLY A 162 8.12 -2.18 11.58
N ASN A 163 7.25 -1.80 10.65
CA ASN A 163 5.97 -2.52 10.52
C ASN A 163 6.18 -3.85 9.78
N LEU A 164 5.88 -4.99 10.41
CA LEU A 164 6.23 -6.30 9.85
C LEU A 164 5.49 -6.60 8.54
N ALA A 165 4.19 -6.29 8.48
CA ALA A 165 3.39 -6.49 7.28
C ALA A 165 3.92 -5.64 6.12
N ALA A 166 4.28 -4.38 6.38
CA ALA A 166 4.89 -3.50 5.40
C ALA A 166 6.29 -3.95 4.98
N MET A 167 7.11 -4.49 5.89
CA MET A 167 8.41 -5.06 5.53
C MET A 167 8.25 -6.19 4.51
N VAL A 168 7.32 -7.12 4.75
CA VAL A 168 7.05 -8.23 3.82
C VAL A 168 6.48 -7.72 2.49
N ASN A 169 5.49 -6.82 2.55
CA ASN A 169 4.84 -6.28 1.37
C ASN A 169 5.80 -5.46 0.50
N TYR A 170 6.58 -4.56 1.11
CA TYR A 170 7.58 -3.76 0.42
C TYR A 170 8.67 -4.63 -0.17
N ALA A 171 9.28 -5.55 0.60
CA ALA A 171 10.36 -6.41 0.12
C ALA A 171 9.95 -7.37 -0.99
N ALA A 172 8.66 -7.74 -1.09
CA ALA A 172 8.13 -8.52 -2.21
C ALA A 172 7.97 -7.68 -3.50
N GLY A 173 8.01 -6.34 -3.40
CA GLY A 173 7.80 -5.43 -4.52
C GLY A 173 6.35 -5.04 -4.75
N ASN A 174 5.42 -5.41 -3.85
CA ASN A 174 4.00 -5.08 -3.98
C ASN A 174 3.70 -3.57 -3.89
N ALA A 175 4.68 -2.77 -3.48
CA ALA A 175 4.61 -1.32 -3.46
C ALA A 175 4.63 -0.68 -4.86
N PHE A 176 5.01 -1.45 -5.89
CA PHE A 176 5.17 -0.96 -7.26
C PHE A 176 4.10 -1.53 -8.18
N SER A 177 3.31 -0.63 -8.79
CA SER A 177 2.38 -0.98 -9.85
C SER A 177 3.10 -1.15 -11.17
N VAL A 178 2.81 -2.23 -11.91
CA VAL A 178 3.32 -2.42 -13.28
C VAL A 178 2.89 -1.27 -14.18
N ALA A 179 1.65 -0.79 -14.03
CA ALA A 179 1.08 0.29 -14.83
C ALA A 179 1.79 1.64 -14.63
N SER A 180 2.41 1.85 -13.47
CA SER A 180 3.07 3.12 -13.09
C SER A 180 4.54 2.91 -12.72
N THR A 181 5.19 1.93 -13.35
CA THR A 181 6.59 1.57 -13.08
C THR A 181 7.53 2.76 -13.29
N LEU A 182 7.35 3.51 -14.39
CA LEU A 182 8.19 4.65 -14.74
C LEU A 182 7.98 5.82 -13.77
N ASP A 183 6.76 6.02 -13.28
CA ASP A 183 6.43 7.06 -12.30
C ASP A 183 7.05 6.78 -10.92
N SER A 184 7.53 5.54 -10.71
CA SER A 184 8.15 5.07 -9.47
C SER A 184 9.66 4.81 -9.62
N ALA A 185 10.28 5.27 -10.71
CA ALA A 185 11.65 4.92 -11.07
C ALA A 185 12.69 5.27 -9.97
N GLU A 186 12.57 6.45 -9.35
CA GLU A 186 13.46 6.85 -8.24
C GLU A 186 13.33 5.93 -7.03
N GLU A 187 12.11 5.48 -6.73
CA GLU A 187 11.83 4.58 -5.63
C GLU A 187 12.33 3.16 -5.91
N LEU A 188 12.35 2.73 -7.17
CA LEU A 188 12.96 1.46 -7.59
C LEU A 188 14.48 1.47 -7.42
N ILE A 189 15.14 2.62 -7.59
CA ILE A 189 16.59 2.77 -7.30
C ILE A 189 16.86 2.57 -5.81
N ALA A 190 16.02 3.17 -4.95
CA ALA A 190 16.13 2.99 -3.50
C ALA A 190 15.84 1.53 -3.11
N TYR A 191 14.75 0.97 -3.64
CA TYR A 191 14.33 -0.41 -3.41
C TYR A 191 15.45 -1.41 -3.64
N ARG A 192 16.17 -1.31 -4.77
CA ARG A 192 17.28 -2.21 -5.11
C ARG A 192 18.35 -2.30 -4.01
N LYS A 193 18.55 -1.21 -3.26
CA LYS A 193 19.57 -1.14 -2.20
C LYS A 193 19.09 -1.72 -0.88
N ILE A 194 17.81 -1.50 -0.53
CA ILE A 194 17.31 -1.73 0.83
C ILE A 194 16.40 -2.96 0.95
N ALA A 195 15.75 -3.41 -0.12
CA ALA A 195 14.78 -4.49 -0.06
C ALA A 195 15.34 -5.81 0.50
N PRO A 196 16.56 -6.26 0.13
CA PRO A 196 17.16 -7.45 0.74
C PRO A 196 17.36 -7.31 2.24
N GLN A 197 17.77 -6.11 2.71
CA GLN A 197 17.98 -5.82 4.13
C GLN A 197 16.66 -5.77 4.90
N ILE A 198 15.62 -5.17 4.32
CA ILE A 198 14.26 -5.17 4.88
C ILE A 198 13.72 -6.59 4.98
N SER A 199 13.92 -7.43 3.94
CA SER A 199 13.54 -8.84 3.98
C SER A 199 14.24 -9.59 5.11
N GLN A 200 15.56 -9.40 5.25
CA GLN A 200 16.33 -9.98 6.36
C GLN A 200 15.84 -9.50 7.73
N ALA A 201 15.51 -8.22 7.88
CA ALA A 201 14.94 -7.67 9.11
C ALA A 201 13.58 -8.31 9.45
N ALA A 202 12.73 -8.58 8.45
CA ALA A 202 11.48 -9.29 8.64
C ALA A 202 11.70 -10.76 9.05
N ILE A 203 12.70 -11.45 8.48
CA ILE A 203 13.09 -12.81 8.88
C ILE A 203 13.50 -12.85 10.35
N ASN A 204 14.31 -11.87 10.79
CA ASN A 204 14.76 -11.77 12.18
C ASN A 204 13.60 -11.52 13.17
N ARG A 205 12.43 -11.10 12.66
CA ARG A 205 11.19 -10.93 13.43
C ARG A 205 10.22 -12.11 13.26
N GLY A 206 10.69 -13.21 12.68
CA GLY A 206 9.94 -14.46 12.54
C GLY A 206 9.10 -14.59 11.28
N SER A 207 9.26 -13.71 10.28
CA SER A 207 8.47 -13.81 9.04
C SER A 207 8.93 -14.96 8.14
N GLY A 208 8.17 -16.05 8.14
CA GLY A 208 8.38 -17.16 7.21
C GLY A 208 8.15 -16.79 5.75
N MET A 209 7.24 -15.83 5.47
CA MET A 209 7.04 -15.33 4.11
C MET A 209 8.29 -14.59 3.59
N ALA A 210 8.88 -13.70 4.40
CA ALA A 210 10.12 -13.03 4.02
C ALA A 210 11.26 -14.03 3.81
N LEU A 211 11.33 -15.06 4.66
CA LEU A 211 12.34 -16.13 4.57
C LEU A 211 12.27 -16.86 3.23
N LEU A 212 11.08 -17.37 2.86
CA LEU A 212 10.92 -18.10 1.60
C LEU A 212 11.05 -17.18 0.38
N SER A 213 10.58 -15.92 0.45
CA SER A 213 10.77 -14.93 -0.62
C SER A 213 12.24 -14.62 -0.88
N LEU A 214 13.03 -14.40 0.18
CA LEU A 214 14.46 -14.10 0.05
C LEU A 214 15.23 -15.34 -0.44
N ALA A 215 14.91 -16.51 0.09
CA ALA A 215 15.48 -17.77 -0.38
C ALA A 215 15.24 -17.96 -1.89
N ALA A 216 14.01 -17.72 -2.36
CA ALA A 216 13.66 -17.79 -3.77
C ALA A 216 14.38 -16.73 -4.61
N ALA A 217 14.56 -15.51 -4.10
CA ALA A 217 15.25 -14.44 -4.81
C ALA A 217 16.72 -14.77 -5.13
N TYR A 218 17.41 -15.50 -4.22
CA TYR A 218 18.78 -15.95 -4.44
C TYR A 218 18.91 -17.16 -5.40
N GLN A 219 17.82 -17.87 -5.72
CA GLN A 219 17.89 -19.05 -6.60
C GLN A 219 18.31 -18.67 -8.03
N PRO A 220 19.31 -19.36 -8.62
CA PRO A 220 19.73 -19.00 -9.98
C PRO A 220 18.68 -19.23 -11.06
N GLU A 221 17.74 -20.16 -10.87
CA GLU A 221 16.63 -20.38 -11.80
C GLU A 221 15.70 -19.15 -11.88
N ASN A 222 15.55 -18.43 -10.76
CA ASN A 222 14.74 -17.23 -10.67
C ASN A 222 15.48 -15.97 -11.16
N GLN A 223 16.69 -16.14 -11.73
CA GLN A 223 17.49 -15.06 -12.32
C GLN A 223 17.34 -14.98 -13.84
N ILE A 224 16.54 -15.85 -14.45
CA ILE A 224 16.31 -15.92 -15.90
C ILE A 224 14.82 -15.67 -16.17
N GLY A 225 14.49 -14.93 -17.24
CA GLY A 225 13.10 -14.69 -17.65
C GLY A 225 12.40 -13.65 -16.78
N PHE A 226 11.15 -13.93 -16.39
CA PHE A 226 10.38 -13.08 -15.49
C PHE A 226 10.93 -13.20 -14.06
N ARG A 227 11.30 -12.06 -13.45
CA ARG A 227 11.95 -12.02 -12.14
C ARG A 227 11.13 -11.16 -11.19
N SER A 228 10.95 -11.65 -9.96
CA SER A 228 10.42 -10.83 -8.88
C SER A 228 11.28 -9.58 -8.67
N TYR A 229 10.71 -8.51 -8.13
CA TYR A 229 11.50 -7.32 -7.80
C TYR A 229 12.65 -7.67 -6.83
N LEU A 230 12.40 -8.54 -5.83
CA LEU A 230 13.44 -8.97 -4.90
C LEU A 230 14.58 -9.74 -5.59
N ALA A 231 14.25 -10.63 -6.54
CA ALA A 231 15.25 -11.35 -7.34
C ALA A 231 16.09 -10.40 -8.22
N GLN A 232 15.53 -9.28 -8.66
CA GLN A 232 16.28 -8.22 -9.37
C GLN A 232 17.18 -7.38 -8.45
N ALA A 233 16.90 -7.37 -7.14
CA ALA A 233 17.67 -6.63 -6.14
C ALA A 233 18.90 -7.40 -5.62
N VAL A 234 18.92 -8.73 -5.79
CA VAL A 234 20.04 -9.59 -5.38
C VAL A 234 20.74 -10.22 -6.57
N LYS A 235 21.95 -10.76 -6.34
CA LYS A 235 22.60 -11.68 -7.29
C LYS A 235 22.21 -13.10 -6.92
N ALA A 236 22.22 -14.01 -7.90
CA ALA A 236 22.13 -15.43 -7.60
C ALA A 236 23.21 -15.86 -6.60
N ASP A 237 22.80 -16.63 -5.60
CA ASP A 237 23.68 -17.24 -4.61
C ASP A 237 23.08 -18.58 -4.17
N VAL A 238 23.69 -19.67 -4.64
CA VAL A 238 23.23 -21.03 -4.34
C VAL A 238 23.38 -21.34 -2.84
N GLN A 239 24.45 -20.88 -2.20
CA GLN A 239 24.70 -21.16 -0.79
C GLN A 239 23.70 -20.39 0.08
N GLU A 240 23.49 -19.11 -0.17
CA GLU A 240 22.55 -18.31 0.63
C GLU A 240 21.11 -18.81 0.45
N SER A 241 20.70 -19.13 -0.78
CA SER A 241 19.39 -19.72 -1.04
C SER A 241 19.20 -21.06 -0.30
N LEU A 242 20.18 -21.95 -0.38
CA LEU A 242 20.15 -23.26 0.30
C LEU A 242 20.13 -23.09 1.82
N THR A 243 20.90 -22.15 2.36
CA THR A 243 20.94 -21.80 3.78
C THR A 243 19.56 -21.37 4.28
N LEU A 244 18.89 -20.46 3.56
CA LEU A 244 17.58 -19.95 3.96
C LEU A 244 16.48 -21.01 3.88
N TYR A 245 16.47 -21.89 2.88
CA TYR A 245 15.51 -23.01 2.83
C TYR A 245 15.78 -24.04 3.94
N LYS A 246 17.05 -24.37 4.22
CA LYS A 246 17.39 -25.27 5.33
C LYS A 246 17.02 -24.66 6.69
N MET A 247 17.24 -23.35 6.85
CA MET A 247 16.81 -22.59 8.03
C MET A 247 15.29 -22.66 8.18
N ALA A 248 14.53 -22.48 7.10
CA ALA A 248 13.07 -22.60 7.11
C ALA A 248 12.61 -23.99 7.59
N LYS A 249 13.27 -25.05 7.13
CA LYS A 249 12.99 -26.43 7.55
C LYS A 249 13.29 -26.68 9.02
N ILE A 250 14.40 -26.14 9.54
CA ILE A 250 14.81 -26.31 10.94
C ILE A 250 13.90 -25.50 11.90
N ALA A 251 13.55 -24.27 11.52
CA ALA A 251 12.84 -23.33 12.37
C ALA A 251 11.30 -23.51 12.36
N ALA A 252 10.75 -24.28 11.41
CA ALA A 252 9.30 -24.45 11.27
C ALA A 252 8.65 -25.04 12.54
N VAL A 253 7.63 -24.37 13.06
CA VAL A 253 6.92 -24.81 14.30
C VAL A 253 5.78 -25.78 14.05
N ASP A 254 5.24 -25.74 12.84
CA ASP A 254 4.24 -26.61 12.24
C ASP A 254 4.05 -26.08 10.81
N GLY A 255 3.69 -26.94 9.85
CA GLY A 255 3.62 -26.54 8.46
C GLY A 255 2.53 -27.27 7.70
N ASP A 256 1.83 -26.52 6.84
CA ASP A 256 1.05 -27.11 5.76
C ASP A 256 1.95 -28.08 4.99
N GLY A 257 1.52 -29.35 4.87
CA GLY A 257 2.34 -30.41 4.26
C GLY A 257 2.78 -30.09 2.84
N GLN A 258 2.01 -29.28 2.09
CA GLN A 258 2.42 -28.83 0.76
C GLN A 258 3.59 -27.84 0.82
N VAL A 259 3.62 -27.00 1.85
CA VAL A 259 4.70 -26.04 2.09
C VAL A 259 5.98 -26.74 2.52
N ILE A 260 5.88 -27.71 3.43
CA ILE A 260 7.04 -28.53 3.82
C ILE A 260 7.62 -29.26 2.61
N ARG A 261 6.76 -29.90 1.79
CA ARG A 261 7.19 -30.56 0.56
C ARG A 261 7.84 -29.58 -0.43
N PHE A 262 7.27 -28.38 -0.60
CA PHE A 262 7.86 -27.35 -1.45
C PHE A 262 9.28 -26.98 -0.98
N VAL A 263 9.49 -26.77 0.32
CA VAL A 263 10.81 -26.46 0.90
C VAL A 263 11.78 -27.62 0.65
N ASP A 264 11.36 -28.86 0.89
CA ASP A 264 12.18 -30.05 0.65
C ASP A 264 12.60 -30.19 -0.82
N GLU A 265 11.69 -29.96 -1.76
CA GLU A 265 11.98 -29.96 -3.20
C GLU A 265 12.99 -28.86 -3.59
N GLN A 266 12.91 -27.67 -2.98
CA GLN A 266 13.88 -26.60 -3.24
C GLN A 266 15.27 -26.96 -2.67
N ILE A 267 15.34 -27.53 -1.47
CA ILE A 267 16.59 -28.01 -0.86
C ILE A 267 17.23 -29.06 -1.76
N GLU A 268 16.48 -30.08 -2.19
CA GLU A 268 17.00 -31.16 -3.05
C GLU A 268 17.57 -30.60 -4.37
N ARG A 269 16.86 -29.66 -4.99
CA ARG A 269 17.30 -29.02 -6.23
C ARG A 269 18.59 -28.23 -6.03
N LEU A 270 18.67 -27.43 -4.97
CA LEU A 270 19.83 -26.59 -4.67
C LEU A 270 21.04 -27.44 -4.24
N ASP A 271 20.83 -28.50 -3.45
CA ASP A 271 21.89 -29.43 -3.06
C ASP A 271 22.55 -30.05 -4.30
N LYS A 272 21.78 -30.47 -5.32
CA LYS A 272 22.32 -31.00 -6.59
C LYS A 272 23.25 -30.01 -7.31
N ARG A 273 23.06 -28.70 -7.10
CA ARG A 273 23.85 -27.63 -7.75
C ARG A 273 24.99 -27.10 -6.87
N ALA A 274 24.86 -27.20 -5.56
CA ALA A 274 25.84 -26.73 -4.60
C ALA A 274 27.12 -27.59 -4.60
N SER A 275 28.27 -26.93 -4.46
CA SER A 275 29.54 -27.62 -4.20
C SER A 275 29.56 -28.25 -2.79
N PRO A 276 30.44 -29.22 -2.50
CA PRO A 276 30.56 -29.82 -1.17
C PRO A 276 30.80 -28.78 -0.05
N LEU A 277 31.61 -27.76 -0.33
CA LEU A 277 31.86 -26.66 0.61
C LEU A 277 30.57 -25.85 0.86
N GLN A 278 29.86 -25.45 -0.20
CA GLN A 278 28.60 -24.70 -0.07
C GLN A 278 27.55 -25.47 0.73
N ARG A 279 27.44 -26.79 0.54
CA ARG A 279 26.52 -27.62 1.33
C ARG A 279 26.87 -27.61 2.82
N THR A 280 28.15 -27.78 3.12
CA THR A 280 28.65 -27.83 4.51
C THR A 280 28.46 -26.50 5.22
N GLU A 281 28.81 -25.38 4.56
CA GLU A 281 28.59 -24.03 5.11
C GLU A 281 27.11 -23.74 5.26
N SER A 282 26.27 -24.10 4.27
CA SER A 282 24.82 -23.90 4.37
C SER A 282 24.21 -24.64 5.55
N ASP A 283 24.64 -25.88 5.82
CA ASP A 283 24.16 -26.67 6.96
C ASP A 283 24.54 -26.03 8.30
N ARG A 284 25.78 -25.53 8.40
CA ARG A 284 26.29 -24.86 9.60
C ARG A 284 25.52 -23.55 9.84
N GLU A 285 25.48 -22.68 8.85
CA GLU A 285 24.83 -21.37 8.95
C GLU A 285 23.31 -21.48 9.16
N ALA A 286 22.63 -22.43 8.50
CA ALA A 286 21.19 -22.61 8.67
C ALA A 286 20.83 -22.97 10.13
N ARG A 287 21.63 -23.82 10.78
CA ARG A 287 21.45 -24.16 12.20
C ARG A 287 21.74 -22.97 13.11
N GLU A 288 22.83 -22.25 12.87
CA GLU A 288 23.18 -21.05 13.65
C GLU A 288 22.07 -20.00 13.57
N ARG A 289 21.60 -19.68 12.35
CA ARG A 289 20.54 -18.69 12.11
C ARG A 289 19.21 -19.16 12.70
N ALA A 290 18.81 -20.42 12.48
CA ALA A 290 17.58 -20.97 13.06
C ALA A 290 17.59 -20.93 14.60
N ASN A 291 18.72 -21.26 15.23
CA ASN A 291 18.87 -21.17 16.68
C ASN A 291 18.77 -19.73 17.19
N ALA A 292 19.32 -18.76 16.46
CA ALA A 292 19.29 -17.35 16.84
C ALA A 292 17.88 -16.75 16.80
N ILE A 293 17.06 -17.15 15.82
CA ILE A 293 15.71 -16.59 15.66
C ILE A 293 14.63 -17.40 16.37
N GLY A 294 14.90 -18.67 16.68
CA GLY A 294 13.92 -19.61 17.21
C GLY A 294 12.92 -20.12 16.17
N ARG A 295 11.65 -20.08 16.54
CA ARG A 295 10.54 -20.74 15.83
C ARG A 295 9.89 -19.80 14.80
N ILE A 296 9.70 -20.28 13.56
CA ILE A 296 9.05 -19.56 12.46
C ILE A 296 7.76 -20.25 12.04
N GLN A 297 6.69 -19.46 11.88
CA GLN A 297 5.50 -19.90 11.17
C GLN A 297 5.72 -19.76 9.66
N LEU A 298 5.72 -20.89 8.95
CA LEU A 298 5.74 -20.89 7.49
C LEU A 298 4.39 -20.44 6.92
N PRO A 299 4.38 -19.80 5.74
CA PRO A 299 3.15 -19.35 5.10
C PRO A 299 2.26 -20.52 4.68
N SER A 300 0.99 -20.26 4.34
CA SER A 300 0.08 -21.28 3.82
C SER A 300 0.43 -21.68 2.39
N SER A 301 -0.08 -22.83 1.92
CA SER A 301 0.04 -23.26 0.51
C SER A 301 -0.46 -22.21 -0.50
N GLN A 302 -1.59 -21.55 -0.21
CA GLN A 302 -2.10 -20.45 -1.03
C GLN A 302 -1.12 -19.27 -1.07
N ALA A 303 -0.47 -18.98 0.05
CA ALA A 303 0.50 -17.90 0.13
C ALA A 303 1.80 -18.20 -0.67
N ILE A 304 2.19 -19.48 -0.78
CA ILE A 304 3.32 -19.90 -1.64
C ILE A 304 3.04 -19.71 -3.14
N ALA A 305 1.78 -19.73 -3.59
CA ALA A 305 1.46 -19.44 -4.98
C ALA A 305 1.97 -18.05 -5.41
N TRP A 306 1.96 -17.07 -4.50
CA TRP A 306 2.49 -15.72 -4.75
C TRP A 306 4.01 -15.70 -4.90
N LEU A 307 4.75 -16.60 -4.24
CA LEU A 307 6.20 -16.71 -4.43
C LEU A 307 6.55 -17.04 -5.88
N ARG A 308 5.72 -17.83 -6.57
CA ARG A 308 5.94 -18.21 -7.98
C ARG A 308 5.77 -17.02 -8.93
N THR A 309 4.92 -16.07 -8.57
CA THR A 309 4.73 -14.82 -9.32
C THR A 309 5.61 -13.69 -8.79
N GLY A 310 6.47 -13.97 -7.81
CA GLY A 310 7.40 -12.99 -7.27
C GLY A 310 6.73 -11.87 -6.48
N SER A 311 5.59 -12.15 -5.86
CA SER A 311 4.80 -11.21 -5.07
C SER A 311 4.54 -11.76 -3.66
N ALA A 312 3.95 -10.95 -2.78
CA ALA A 312 3.38 -11.42 -1.51
C ALA A 312 1.85 -11.29 -1.53
N PRO A 313 1.13 -12.04 -0.67
CA PRO A 313 -0.30 -11.80 -0.45
C PRO A 313 -0.55 -10.33 -0.12
N GLY A 314 -1.64 -9.76 -0.65
CA GLY A 314 -2.05 -8.41 -0.28
C GLY A 314 -2.35 -8.34 1.22
N ILE A 315 -1.99 -7.22 1.84
CA ILE A 315 -2.25 -6.98 3.27
C ILE A 315 -3.51 -6.12 3.44
N GLN A 316 -4.18 -6.31 4.57
CA GLN A 316 -5.34 -5.55 5.01
C GLN A 316 -4.93 -4.55 6.08
N VAL A 317 -5.86 -3.64 6.40
CA VAL A 317 -5.62 -2.57 7.37
C VAL A 317 -5.30 -3.11 8.75
N LYS A 318 -5.99 -4.18 9.15
CA LYS A 318 -5.72 -4.87 10.42
C LYS A 318 -4.29 -5.39 10.51
N ASP A 319 -3.65 -5.70 9.38
CA ASP A 319 -2.26 -6.18 9.34
C ASP A 319 -1.26 -5.03 9.55
N CYS A 320 -1.72 -3.77 9.41
CA CYS A 320 -0.91 -2.59 9.73
C CYS A 320 -0.84 -2.28 11.22
N ALA A 321 -1.72 -2.83 12.06
CA ALA A 321 -1.63 -2.65 13.51
C ALA A 321 -0.72 -3.74 14.06
N ASN A 322 0.46 -3.37 14.58
CA ASN A 322 1.37 -4.32 15.24
C ASN A 322 0.99 -4.57 16.70
#